data_AF-A0A3N5VNZ5-F1
#
_entry.id   AF-A0A3N5VNZ5-F1
#
_cell.length_a   1.000
_cell.length_b   1.000
_cell.length_c   1.000
_cell.angle_alpha   90.00
_cell.angle_beta   90.00
_cell.angle_gamma   90.00
#
_symmetry.space_group_name_H-M   'P 1'
#
loop_
_entity.id
_entity.type
_entity.pdbx_description
1 polymer ?
#
loop_
_entity_poly.entity_id
_entity_poly.type
_entity_poly.pdbx_seq_one_letter_code
_entity_poly.pdbx_strand_id
1 'polypeptide(L)' 'MNKKNIPKPFLKIVDDLILKSENDTKLAESIRWIDLQSRKNMVSFYEMAYILTDKQLTKKRAQQWVMCKEDQRI' A
#
# COMPACT_ATOMS: atom_id res chain seq x y z
N MET A 1 -8.16 -16.86 -9.31
CA MET A 1 -7.27 -15.85 -8.72
C MET A 1 -6.94 -14.82 -9.79
N ASN A 2 -7.50 -13.60 -9.73
CA ASN A 2 -7.11 -12.52 -10.63
C ASN A 2 -5.69 -12.07 -10.26
N LYS A 3 -4.69 -12.49 -11.05
CA LYS A 3 -3.34 -11.91 -10.96
C LYS A 3 -3.46 -10.42 -11.28
N LYS A 4 -3.47 -9.57 -10.26
CA LYS A 4 -3.39 -8.12 -10.48
C LYS A 4 -2.06 -7.87 -11.18
N ASN A 5 -2.09 -7.34 -12.40
CA ASN A 5 -0.88 -6.90 -13.09
C ASN A 5 -0.29 -5.71 -12.31
N ILE A 6 0.64 -6.00 -11.41
CA ILE A 6 1.34 -4.97 -10.64
C ILE A 6 2.24 -4.20 -11.62
N PRO A 7 2.13 -2.87 -11.70
CA PRO A 7 2.99 -2.08 -12.58
C PRO A 7 4.47 -2.31 -12.24
N LYS A 8 5.32 -2.55 -13.25
CA LYS A 8 6.78 -2.67 -13.05
C LYS A 8 7.40 -1.50 -12.28
N PRO A 9 6.97 -0.22 -12.49
CA PRO A 9 7.49 0.89 -11.69
C PRO A 9 7.17 0.76 -10.19
N PHE A 10 6.03 0.16 -9.84
CA PHE A 10 5.67 -0.06 -8.44
C PHE A 10 6.61 -1.07 -7.78
N LEU A 11 6.95 -2.16 -8.48
CA LEU A 11 7.90 -3.15 -7.97
C LEU A 11 9.26 -2.50 -7.64
N LYS A 12 9.79 -1.66 -8.55
CA LYS A 12 11.04 -0.92 -8.30
C LYS A 12 10.97 -0.01 -7.07
N ILE A 13 9.87 0.70 -6.88
CA ILE A 13 9.69 1.57 -5.70
C ILE A 13 9.70 0.73 -4.41
N VAL A 14 9.05 -0.43 -4.45
CA VAL A 14 9.04 -1.36 -3.30
C VAL A 14 10.44 -1.91 -3.03
N ASP A 15 11.19 -2.28 -4.06
CA ASP A 15 12.58 -2.75 -3.92
C ASP A 15 13.47 -1.66 -3.31
N ASP A 16 13.38 -0.42 -3.81
CA ASP A 16 14.11 0.73 -3.27
C ASP A 16 13.76 0.99 -1.79
N LEU A 17 12.50 0.78 -1.41
CA LEU A 17 12.04 0.94 -0.04
C LEU A 17 12.62 -0.15 0.87
N ILE A 18 12.70 -1.39 0.40
CA ILE A 18 13.33 -2.50 1.12
C ILE A 18 14.81 -2.21 1.33
N LEU A 19 15.53 -1.77 0.29
CA LEU A 19 16.95 -1.40 0.40
C LEU A 19 17.19 -0.28 1.42
N LYS A 20 16.31 0.72 1.48
CA LYS A 20 16.43 1.81 2.46
C LYS A 20 16.08 1.42 3.89
N SER A 21 15.36 0.31 4.07
CA SER A 21 14.91 -0.13 5.40
C SER A 21 16.03 -0.60 6.32
N GLU A 22 17.20 -0.92 5.77
CA GLU A 22 18.38 -1.32 6.57
C GLU A 22 18.76 -0.26 7.62
N ASN A 23 18.53 1.02 7.31
CA ASN A 23 18.90 2.15 8.17
C ASN A 23 17.71 2.75 8.92
N ASP A 24 16.49 2.24 8.74
CA ASP A 24 15.27 2.77 9.35
C ASP A 24 14.44 1.64 9.99
N THR A 25 14.52 1.55 11.32
CA THR A 25 13.82 0.55 12.12
C THR A 25 12.31 0.58 11.92
N LYS A 26 11.69 1.77 11.78
CA LYS A 26 10.24 1.89 11.57
C LYS A 26 9.84 1.38 10.19
N LEU A 27 10.68 1.65 9.20
CA LEU A 27 10.46 1.15 7.86
C LEU A 27 10.62 -0.37 7.79
N ALA A 28 11.64 -0.92 8.45
CA ALA A 28 11.85 -2.37 8.56
C ALA A 28 10.68 -3.08 9.25
N GLU A 29 10.14 -2.51 10.33
CA GLU A 29 8.92 -3.02 10.98
C GLU A 29 7.72 -3.00 10.04
N SER A 30 7.56 -1.93 9.27
CA SER A 30 6.47 -1.81 8.29
C SER A 30 6.57 -2.88 7.20
N ILE A 31 7.78 -3.17 6.71
CA ILE A 31 8.03 -4.24 5.72
C ILE A 31 7.73 -5.61 6.32
N ARG A 32 8.19 -5.89 7.56
CA ARG A 32 7.85 -7.14 8.25
C ARG A 32 6.35 -7.32 8.44
N TRP A 33 5.64 -6.23 8.74
CA TRP A 33 4.19 -6.27 8.86
C TRP A 33 3.52 -6.59 7.51
N ILE A 34 3.98 -6.02 6.40
CA ILE A 34 3.48 -6.36 5.05
C ILE A 34 3.72 -7.84 4.75
N ASP A 35 4.90 -8.37 5.09
CA ASP A 35 5.20 -9.81 4.91
C ASP A 35 4.28 -10.70 5.75
N LEU A 36 4.00 -10.33 7.00
CA LEU A 36 3.05 -11.07 7.83
C LEU A 36 1.64 -11.08 7.20
N GLN A 37 1.20 -9.96 6.64
CA GLN A 37 -0.09 -9.88 5.96
C GLN A 37 -0.11 -10.69 4.65
N SER A 38 0.99 -10.73 3.90
CA SER A 38 1.08 -11.49 2.65
C SER A 38 0.84 -12.98 2.91
N ARG A 39 1.50 -13.53 3.95
CA ARG A 39 1.33 -14.91 4.40
C ARG A 39 -0.09 -15.22 4.84
N LYS A 40 -0.70 -14.33 5.64
CA LYS A 40 -2.09 -14.47 6.11
C LYS A 40 -3.10 -14.51 4.97
N ASN A 41 -2.85 -13.75 3.90
CA ASN A 41 -3.75 -13.63 2.75
C ASN A 41 -3.37 -14.57 1.59
N MET A 42 -2.33 -15.40 1.75
CA MET A 42 -1.79 -16.29 0.71
C MET A 42 -1.52 -15.58 -0.63
N VAL A 43 -0.96 -14.37 -0.55
CA VAL A 43 -0.52 -13.58 -1.71
C VAL A 43 0.96 -13.27 -1.60
N SER A 44 1.60 -12.90 -2.70
CA SER A 44 2.98 -12.43 -2.66
C SER A 44 3.11 -11.12 -1.88
N PHE A 45 4.32 -10.84 -1.39
CA PHE A 45 4.65 -9.59 -0.73
C PHE A 45 4.28 -8.36 -1.59
N TYR A 46 4.64 -8.38 -2.87
CA TYR A 46 4.34 -7.27 -3.79
C TYR A 46 2.85 -7.09 -4.02
N GLU A 47 2.08 -8.18 -4.13
CA GLU A 47 0.61 -8.11 -4.22
C GLU A 47 0.02 -7.52 -2.94
N MET A 48 0.52 -7.92 -1.78
CA MET A 48 0.06 -7.38 -0.50
C MET A 48 0.37 -5.88 -0.38
N ALA A 49 1.59 -5.46 -0.72
CA ALA A 49 1.98 -4.05 -0.76
C ALA A 49 1.05 -3.25 -1.68
N TYR A 50 0.79 -3.76 -2.89
CA TYR A 50 -0.10 -3.12 -3.85
C TYR A 50 -1.54 -3.00 -3.33
N ILE A 51 -2.09 -4.07 -2.73
CA ILE A 51 -3.43 -4.08 -2.11
C ILE A 51 -3.52 -3.04 -0.99
N LEU A 52 -2.50 -2.92 -0.15
CA LEU A 52 -2.48 -1.96 0.95
C LEU A 52 -2.44 -0.52 0.44
N THR A 53 -1.61 -0.24 -0.55
CA THR A 53 -1.53 1.10 -1.18
C THR A 53 -2.86 1.47 -1.82
N ASP A 54 -3.48 0.55 -2.57
CA ASP A 54 -4.78 0.74 -3.22
C ASP A 54 -5.90 1.02 -2.21
N LYS A 55 -5.94 0.26 -1.10
CA LYS A 55 -6.87 0.48 0.00
C LYS A 55 -6.70 1.87 0.64
N GLN A 56 -5.46 2.29 0.89
CA GLN A 56 -5.16 3.60 1.47
C GLN A 56 -5.56 4.75 0.52
N LEU A 57 -5.27 4.63 -0.77
CA LEU A 57 -5.66 5.61 -1.77
C LEU A 57 -7.18 5.71 -1.91
N THR A 58 -7.88 4.57 -1.92
CA THR A 58 -9.35 4.53 -1.95
C THR A 58 -9.95 5.21 -0.72
N LYS A 59 -9.41 4.92 0.47
CA LYS A 59 -9.84 5.58 1.72
C LYS A 59 -9.62 7.09 1.68
N LYS A 60 -8.45 7.55 1.22
CA LYS A 60 -8.15 8.99 1.06
C LYS A 60 -9.10 9.67 0.07
N ARG A 61 -9.37 9.04 -1.07
CA ARG A 61 -10.33 9.56 -2.06
C ARG A 61 -11.75 9.65 -1.47
N ALA A 62 -12.19 8.61 -0.77
CA ALA A 62 -13.48 8.62 -0.09
C ALA A 62 -13.59 9.75 0.95
N GLN A 63 -12.53 9.97 1.75
CA GLN A 63 -12.48 11.08 2.71
C GLN A 63 -12.53 12.45 2.00
N GLN A 64 -11.76 12.63 0.92
CA GLN A 64 -11.81 13.85 0.11
C GLN A 64 -13.20 14.11 -0.46
N TRP A 65 -13.89 13.06 -0.92
CA TRP A 65 -15.24 13.18 -1.46
C TRP A 65 -16.28 13.56 -0.39
N VAL A 66 -16.15 13.03 0.82
CA VAL A 66 -17.02 13.41 1.94
C VAL A 66 -16.80 14.88 2.31
N MET A 67 -15.54 15.32 2.42
CA MET A 67 -15.20 16.72 2.74
C MET A 67 -15.66 17.69 1.64
N CYS A 68 -15.54 17.31 0.37
CA CYS A 68 -15.97 18.15 -0.75
C CYS A 68 -17.51 18.30 -0.84
N LYS A 69 -18.29 17.41 -0.21
CA LYS A 69 -19.76 17.53 -0.12
C LYS A 69 -20.23 18.39 1.05
N GLU A 70 -19.38 18.68 2.02
CA GLU A 70 -19.69 19.62 3.12
C GLU A 70 -19.50 21.08 2.67
N ASP A 71 -18.62 21.33 1.68
CA ASP A 71 -18.33 22.67 1.14
C ASP A 71 -19.33 23.16 0.08
N GLN A 72 -20.33 22.33 -0.28
CA GLN A 72 -21.45 22.73 -1.17
C GLN A 72 -22.76 22.97 -0.41
N ARG A 73 -22.69 23.11 0.92
CA ARG A 73 -23.83 23.46 1.79
C ARG A 73 -23.64 24.83 2.45
N ILE A 74 -23.20 25.82 1.70
CA ILE A 74 -23.25 27.25 2.08
C ILE A 74 -23.82 28.04 0.90
#